data_AF-A0A397B0K1-F1
#
_entry.id   AF-A0A397B0K1-F1
#
_cell.length_a   1.000
_cell.length_b   1.000
_cell.length_c   1.000
_cell.angle_alpha   90.00
_cell.angle_beta   90.00
_cell.angle_gamma   90.00
#
_symmetry.space_group_name_H-M   'P 1'
#
loop_
_entity.id
_entity.type
_entity.pdbx_description
1 polymer ?
#
loop_
_entity_poly.entity_id
_entity_poly.type
_entity_poly.pdbx_seq_one_letter_code
_entity_poly.pdbx_strand_id
1 'polypeptide(L)'
;MLHELTEARDGASGLSGGECHDLSDLIYLPNAQWIACKGCSDDFCEQYKVIQCAEFLLCPHDKDGNNSDCSKAPHVINNSWGLYDTIFWMEDTIAAWREAGIIPVFANGNNGTKGCAYSIYPAASPQVIAVGGTDFTDFLDPHSSLGPSVRNRLKPDISAPGVLIRSASSDNDVDYSWKFGTSMAAPHVSGAIALYLSANEDATYDQVYTALTNNVDTDTLTPPNKT
;
A
#
# COMPACT_ATOMS: atom_id res chain seq x y z
N MET A 1 -10.51 -11.18 1.80
CA MET A 1 -10.75 -10.26 0.68
C MET A 1 -9.98 -8.97 0.96
N LEU A 2 -8.73 -8.83 0.50
CA LEU A 2 -8.08 -7.51 0.49
C LEU A 2 -8.69 -6.73 -0.68
N HIS A 3 -9.79 -6.01 -0.44
CA HIS A 3 -10.05 -4.81 -1.25
C HIS A 3 -9.16 -3.71 -0.70
N GLU A 4 -7.93 -3.77 -1.19
CA GLU A 4 -6.93 -2.73 -1.21
C GLU A 4 -7.55 -1.38 -1.57
N LEU A 5 -7.06 -0.28 -0.98
CA LEU A 5 -7.28 1.05 -1.51
C LEU A 5 -6.44 1.16 -2.80
N THR A 6 -6.85 0.48 -3.89
CA THR A 6 -6.41 0.73 -5.27
C THR A 6 -7.04 -0.18 -6.32
N GLU A 7 -7.68 0.48 -7.30
CA GLU A 7 -7.46 0.32 -8.73
C GLU A 7 -6.72 -0.96 -9.18
N ALA A 8 -7.43 -2.09 -9.19
CA ALA A 8 -7.25 -3.06 -10.26
C ALA A 8 -8.08 -2.55 -11.44
N ARG A 9 -7.39 -2.26 -12.55
CA ARG A 9 -8.05 -2.07 -13.85
C ARG A 9 -9.04 -3.19 -14.11
N ASP A 10 -10.18 -2.75 -14.64
CA ASP A 10 -11.34 -3.46 -15.16
C ASP A 10 -12.39 -3.93 -14.13
N GLY A 11 -13.37 -3.03 -13.93
CA GLY A 11 -14.79 -3.34 -14.01
C GLY A 11 -15.42 -4.10 -12.84
N ALA A 12 -16.02 -3.36 -11.89
CA ALA A 12 -17.26 -3.81 -11.26
C ALA A 12 -18.01 -2.64 -10.62
N SER A 13 -19.08 -2.24 -11.31
CA SER A 13 -20.19 -1.47 -10.78
C SER A 13 -21.03 -2.33 -9.84
N GLY A 14 -21.17 -1.90 -8.58
CA GLY A 14 -22.26 -2.28 -7.68
C GLY A 14 -22.25 -3.71 -7.16
N LEU A 15 -22.28 -3.86 -5.83
CA LEU A 15 -23.33 -4.60 -5.13
C LEU A 15 -23.11 -4.50 -3.62
N SER A 16 -24.17 -4.08 -2.96
CA SER A 16 -24.38 -4.14 -1.52
C SER A 16 -24.58 -5.60 -1.09
N GLY A 17 -23.78 -6.07 -0.13
CA GLY A 17 -24.05 -7.26 0.69
C GLY A 17 -23.75 -8.61 0.03
N GLY A 18 -22.94 -9.43 0.69
CA GLY A 18 -22.70 -10.83 0.32
C GLY A 18 -21.49 -11.42 1.05
N GLU A 19 -21.58 -12.68 1.44
CA GLU A 19 -20.82 -13.36 2.50
C GLU A 19 -19.37 -13.77 2.14
N CYS A 20 -18.59 -14.05 3.20
CA CYS A 20 -17.18 -14.45 3.23
C CYS A 20 -16.89 -15.78 2.50
N HIS A 21 -15.88 -15.85 1.61
CA HIS A 21 -15.07 -17.06 1.36
C HIS A 21 -13.65 -16.76 0.79
N ASP A 22 -12.82 -17.82 0.82
CA ASP A 22 -11.35 -18.04 0.88
C ASP A 22 -10.38 -17.23 -0.02
N LEU A 23 -9.22 -16.81 0.53
CA LEU A 23 -8.06 -16.24 -0.20
C LEU A 23 -6.74 -16.77 0.39
N SER A 24 -6.30 -17.93 -0.08
CA SER A 24 -5.15 -18.67 0.49
C SER A 24 -3.77 -18.32 -0.07
N ASP A 25 -3.64 -17.52 -1.14
CA ASP A 25 -2.44 -17.62 -2.01
C ASP A 25 -1.56 -16.37 -2.19
N LEU A 26 -1.69 -15.31 -1.38
CA LEU A 26 -0.71 -14.19 -1.44
C LEU A 26 -0.06 -13.87 -0.09
N ILE A 27 -0.87 -13.80 0.97
CA ILE A 27 -0.44 -13.65 2.36
C ILE A 27 -1.57 -14.29 3.17
N TYR A 28 -1.37 -15.52 3.65
CA TYR A 28 -2.40 -16.22 4.42
C TYR A 28 -2.52 -15.61 5.82
N LEU A 29 -3.42 -14.63 5.96
CA LEU A 29 -3.83 -14.04 7.23
C LEU A 29 -5.32 -14.30 7.44
N PRO A 30 -5.74 -15.54 7.78
CA PRO A 30 -7.15 -15.93 7.79
C PRO A 30 -7.99 -15.13 8.78
N ASN A 31 -7.35 -14.51 9.78
CA ASN A 31 -8.02 -13.75 10.83
C ASN A 31 -7.92 -12.23 10.65
N ALA A 32 -7.20 -11.74 9.63
CA ALA A 32 -7.13 -10.31 9.37
C ALA A 32 -8.47 -9.81 8.81
N GLN A 33 -9.03 -8.80 9.46
CA GLN A 33 -10.18 -8.07 8.95
C GLN A 33 -9.72 -6.99 7.96
N TRP A 34 -10.62 -6.59 7.07
CA TRP A 34 -10.33 -5.58 6.05
C TRP A 34 -11.44 -4.54 6.00
N ILE A 35 -11.06 -3.34 5.58
CA ILE A 35 -11.93 -2.21 5.31
C ILE A 35 -11.42 -1.55 4.03
N ALA A 36 -12.33 -1.15 3.16
CA ALA A 36 -12.00 -0.56 1.87
C ALA A 36 -12.71 0.78 1.70
N CYS A 37 -12.08 1.69 0.97
CA CYS A 37 -12.71 2.91 0.50
C CYS A 37 -12.33 3.15 -0.96
N LYS A 38 -13.31 3.54 -1.79
CA LYS A 38 -13.06 3.81 -3.21
C LYS A 38 -12.70 5.28 -3.41
N GLY A 39 -11.41 5.61 -3.19
CA GLY A 39 -10.88 6.97 -3.34
C GLY A 39 -10.45 7.33 -4.77
N CYS A 40 -10.27 6.33 -5.63
CA CYS A 40 -9.80 6.47 -7.01
C CYS A 40 -10.81 5.88 -8.00
N SER A 41 -10.87 6.47 -9.19
CA SER A 41 -11.46 5.86 -10.39
C SER A 41 -10.37 5.16 -11.22
N ASP A 42 -10.77 4.52 -12.32
CA ASP A 42 -9.91 3.64 -13.15
C ASP A 42 -8.72 4.32 -13.85
N ASP A 43 -8.58 5.65 -13.72
CA ASP A 43 -7.50 6.43 -14.32
C ASP A 43 -6.92 7.51 -13.38
N PHE A 44 -7.56 7.77 -12.23
CA PHE A 44 -7.21 8.94 -11.42
C PHE A 44 -7.75 8.88 -9.98
N CYS A 45 -6.96 9.42 -9.06
CA CYS A 45 -7.33 9.63 -7.67
C CYS A 45 -7.59 11.11 -7.42
N GLU A 46 -8.86 11.51 -7.33
CA GLU A 46 -9.22 12.89 -7.00
C GLU A 46 -8.85 13.18 -5.54
N GLN A 47 -8.03 14.21 -5.32
CA GLN A 47 -7.47 14.53 -3.99
C GLN A 47 -8.56 14.59 -2.91
N TYR A 48 -9.69 15.26 -3.18
CA TYR A 48 -10.76 15.38 -2.19
C TYR A 48 -11.41 14.03 -1.83
N LYS A 49 -11.57 13.10 -2.80
CA LYS A 49 -12.11 11.75 -2.53
C LYS A 49 -11.12 10.92 -1.73
N VAL A 50 -9.83 11.05 -2.03
CA VAL A 50 -8.78 10.37 -1.27
C VAL A 50 -8.75 10.88 0.17
N ILE A 51 -8.86 12.19 0.39
CA ILE A 51 -8.96 12.77 1.74
C ILE A 51 -10.21 12.26 2.47
N GLN A 52 -11.37 12.23 1.82
CA GLN A 52 -12.59 11.66 2.42
C GLN A 52 -12.42 10.18 2.81
N CYS A 53 -11.76 9.39 1.94
CA CYS A 53 -11.41 8.02 2.28
C CYS A 53 -10.46 7.94 3.46
N ALA A 54 -9.48 8.83 3.54
CA ALA A 54 -8.53 8.85 4.63
C ALA A 54 -9.18 9.22 5.97
N GLU A 55 -10.12 10.16 5.97
CA GLU A 55 -10.94 10.52 7.13
C GLU A 55 -11.86 9.35 7.54
N PHE A 56 -12.50 8.69 6.58
CA PHE A 56 -13.30 7.49 6.83
C PHE A 56 -12.47 6.37 7.46
N LEU A 57 -11.25 6.12 6.98
CA LEU A 57 -10.38 5.10 7.57
C LEU A 57 -9.85 5.50 8.96
N LEU A 58 -9.75 6.79 9.26
CA LEU A 58 -9.40 7.25 10.60
C LEU A 58 -10.53 6.99 11.61
N CYS A 59 -11.78 7.20 11.20
CA CYS A 59 -12.94 6.86 12.03
C CYS A 59 -14.12 6.41 11.15
N PRO A 60 -14.27 5.08 10.94
CA PRO A 60 -15.31 4.54 10.08
C PRO A 60 -16.71 4.92 10.56
N HIS A 61 -17.60 5.17 9.60
CA HIS A 61 -18.98 5.59 9.82
C HIS A 61 -19.90 4.97 8.77
N ASP A 62 -21.21 5.07 8.95
CA ASP A 62 -22.15 4.58 7.94
C ASP A 62 -22.15 5.47 6.67
N LYS A 63 -22.85 5.02 5.62
CA LYS A 63 -22.91 5.72 4.33
C LYS A 63 -23.44 7.17 4.41
N ASP A 64 -24.13 7.53 5.49
CA ASP A 64 -24.75 8.83 5.67
C ASP A 64 -23.88 9.77 6.53
N GLY A 65 -22.67 9.35 6.92
CA GLY A 65 -21.80 10.14 7.79
C GLY A 65 -22.11 9.97 9.28
N ASN A 66 -23.03 9.08 9.65
CA ASN A 66 -23.49 8.91 11.03
C ASN A 66 -22.86 7.67 11.66
N ASN A 67 -23.08 7.51 12.98
CA ASN A 67 -22.67 6.32 13.72
C ASN A 67 -21.17 6.01 13.62
N SER A 68 -20.33 7.03 13.80
CA SER A 68 -18.88 6.89 13.80
C SER A 68 -18.41 5.90 14.88
N ASP A 69 -17.58 4.96 14.47
CA ASP A 69 -17.02 3.90 15.28
C ASP A 69 -15.52 3.79 14.98
N CYS A 70 -14.73 4.63 15.64
CA CYS A 70 -13.29 4.69 15.41
C CYS A 70 -12.57 3.41 15.87
N SER A 71 -13.21 2.52 16.63
CA SER A 71 -12.65 1.21 16.96
C SER A 71 -12.50 0.28 15.75
N LYS A 72 -13.15 0.62 14.63
CA LYS A 72 -13.02 -0.07 13.35
C LYS A 72 -11.91 0.49 12.46
N ALA A 73 -11.16 1.49 12.92
CA ALA A 73 -10.01 2.00 12.17
C ALA A 73 -9.01 0.86 11.92
N PRO A 74 -8.44 0.75 10.71
CA PRO A 74 -7.47 -0.29 10.41
C PRO A 74 -6.13 0.04 11.08
N HIS A 75 -5.39 -0.99 11.48
CA HIS A 75 -4.02 -0.80 11.96
C HIS A 75 -3.02 -0.47 10.84
N VAL A 76 -3.33 -0.86 9.60
CA VAL A 76 -2.47 -0.66 8.42
C VAL A 76 -3.33 -0.19 7.25
N ILE A 77 -2.90 0.87 6.54
CA ILE A 77 -3.54 1.32 5.31
C ILE A 77 -2.56 1.15 4.15
N ASN A 78 -2.91 0.28 3.22
CA ASN A 78 -2.20 0.11 1.96
C ASN A 78 -2.71 1.08 0.90
N ASN A 79 -1.79 1.76 0.22
CA ASN A 79 -2.08 2.71 -0.84
C ASN A 79 -1.20 2.42 -2.07
N SER A 80 -1.77 1.81 -3.10
CA SER A 80 -1.03 1.51 -4.34
C SER A 80 -1.24 2.55 -5.46
N TRP A 81 -1.46 3.80 -5.07
CA TRP A 81 -1.74 4.94 -5.93
C TRP A 81 -0.78 6.10 -5.65
N GLY A 82 -0.68 7.03 -6.60
CA GLY A 82 0.13 8.24 -6.47
C GLY A 82 0.72 8.68 -7.80
N LEU A 83 1.32 9.86 -7.80
CA LEU A 83 1.94 10.45 -8.99
C LEU A 83 3.26 11.11 -8.61
N TYR A 84 4.13 11.33 -9.59
CA TYR A 84 5.30 12.17 -9.36
C TYR A 84 4.82 13.62 -9.18
N ASP A 85 4.96 14.15 -7.97
CA ASP A 85 4.46 15.47 -7.59
C ASP A 85 5.39 16.12 -6.56
N THR A 86 5.38 17.44 -6.53
CA THR A 86 6.09 18.29 -5.55
C THR A 86 5.13 19.06 -4.65
N ILE A 87 3.82 18.83 -4.77
CA ILE A 87 2.78 19.38 -3.90
C ILE A 87 2.41 18.31 -2.86
N PHE A 88 2.74 18.58 -1.60
CA PHE A 88 2.60 17.61 -0.51
C PHE A 88 1.27 17.79 0.26
N TRP A 89 0.15 17.64 -0.45
CA TRP A 89 -1.19 17.98 0.05
C TRP A 89 -1.76 17.06 1.14
N MET A 90 -1.18 15.88 1.34
CA MET A 90 -1.67 14.83 2.26
C MET A 90 -0.84 14.69 3.54
N GLU A 91 0.18 15.53 3.77
CA GLU A 91 1.09 15.35 4.92
C GLU A 91 0.37 15.41 6.28
N ASP A 92 -0.61 16.32 6.43
CA ASP A 92 -1.39 16.44 7.67
C ASP A 92 -2.33 15.23 7.87
N THR A 93 -2.90 14.71 6.79
CA THR A 93 -3.72 13.49 6.81
C THR A 93 -2.89 12.27 7.19
N ILE A 94 -1.68 12.14 6.64
CA ILE A 94 -0.75 11.06 6.99
C ILE A 94 -0.31 11.20 8.45
N ALA A 95 -0.06 12.43 8.93
CA ALA A 95 0.26 12.68 10.33
C ALA A 95 -0.89 12.25 11.25
N ALA A 96 -2.15 12.55 10.89
CA ALA A 96 -3.32 12.13 11.65
C ALA A 96 -3.46 10.60 11.71
N TRP A 97 -3.18 9.89 10.62
CA TRP A 97 -3.12 8.42 10.64
C TRP A 97 -2.06 7.91 11.62
N ARG A 98 -0.85 8.46 11.57
CA ARG A 98 0.23 8.03 12.50
C ARG A 98 -0.11 8.31 13.95
N GLU A 99 -0.71 9.47 14.25
CA GLU A 99 -1.14 9.82 15.60
C GLU A 99 -2.21 8.87 16.13
N ALA A 100 -3.08 8.37 15.25
CA ALA A 100 -4.06 7.33 15.60
C ALA A 100 -3.47 5.90 15.66
N GLY A 101 -2.16 5.74 15.52
CA GLY A 101 -1.49 4.43 15.52
C GLY A 101 -1.64 3.64 14.22
N ILE A 102 -2.17 4.27 13.17
CA ILE A 102 -2.34 3.64 11.85
C ILE A 102 -1.03 3.71 11.07
N ILE A 103 -0.66 2.62 10.41
CA ILE A 103 0.58 2.50 9.64
C ILE A 103 0.30 2.72 8.15
N PRO A 104 0.70 3.87 7.57
CA PRO A 104 0.55 4.14 6.15
C PRO A 104 1.65 3.45 5.32
N VAL A 105 1.22 2.58 4.41
CA VAL A 105 2.08 1.89 3.44
C VAL A 105 1.71 2.39 2.04
N PHE A 106 2.71 2.76 1.26
CA PHE A 106 2.54 3.27 -0.09
C PHE A 106 3.45 2.55 -1.09
N ALA A 107 2.91 2.27 -2.26
CA ALA A 107 3.71 1.85 -3.41
C ALA A 107 4.66 2.98 -3.83
N ASN A 108 5.95 2.70 -4.03
CA ASN A 108 6.94 3.74 -4.36
C ASN A 108 6.82 4.27 -5.80
N GLY A 109 6.08 3.57 -6.66
CA GLY A 109 5.73 3.95 -8.02
C GLY A 109 6.45 3.16 -9.09
N ASN A 110 5.94 3.27 -10.33
CA ASN A 110 6.38 2.47 -11.48
C ASN A 110 7.16 3.31 -12.53
N ASN A 111 7.96 4.29 -12.08
CA ASN A 111 8.70 5.23 -12.95
C ASN A 111 10.21 4.93 -13.02
N GLY A 112 10.66 3.71 -12.70
CA GLY A 112 12.08 3.33 -12.65
C GLY A 112 12.85 3.52 -13.98
N THR A 113 12.16 3.54 -15.10
CA THR A 113 12.73 3.84 -16.43
C THR A 113 13.08 5.32 -16.63
N LYS A 114 12.54 6.22 -15.81
CA LYS A 114 12.87 7.65 -15.81
C LYS A 114 14.15 7.98 -15.04
N GLY A 115 14.72 7.00 -14.33
CA GLY A 115 15.96 7.14 -13.56
C GLY A 115 15.73 7.45 -12.09
N CYS A 116 16.80 7.91 -11.43
CA CYS A 116 16.78 8.31 -10.02
C CYS A 116 15.85 9.49 -9.78
N ALA A 117 15.41 9.62 -8.53
CA ALA A 117 14.52 10.67 -8.06
C ALA A 117 13.13 10.70 -8.70
N TYR A 118 12.50 9.53 -8.83
CA TYR A 118 11.15 9.37 -9.37
C TYR A 118 10.19 8.59 -8.43
N SER A 119 10.48 8.52 -7.13
CA SER A 119 9.49 8.11 -6.12
C SER A 119 8.24 8.99 -6.19
N ILE A 120 7.06 8.37 -6.21
CA ILE A 120 5.78 9.09 -6.30
C ILE A 120 5.35 9.65 -4.94
N TYR A 121 4.52 10.69 -4.95
CA TYR A 121 3.81 11.16 -3.77
C TYR A 121 2.43 10.47 -3.69
N PRO A 122 1.98 10.00 -2.51
CA PRO A 122 2.53 10.24 -1.17
C PRO A 122 3.72 9.39 -0.68
N ALA A 123 4.14 8.35 -1.40
CA ALA A 123 5.26 7.48 -1.00
C ALA A 123 6.58 8.22 -0.70
N ALA A 124 6.78 9.39 -1.32
CA ALA A 124 7.91 10.29 -1.10
C ALA A 124 7.93 10.95 0.30
N SER A 125 6.83 10.90 1.06
CA SER A 125 6.72 11.46 2.42
C SER A 125 7.65 10.69 3.39
N PRO A 126 8.31 11.40 4.33
CA PRO A 126 9.08 10.73 5.39
C PRO A 126 8.19 10.03 6.43
N GLN A 127 6.87 10.25 6.38
CA GLN A 127 5.91 9.75 7.36
C GLN A 127 5.30 8.39 6.97
N VAL A 128 5.70 7.81 5.84
CA VAL A 128 5.14 6.55 5.32
C VAL A 128 6.21 5.51 5.06
N ILE A 129 5.77 4.26 5.01
CA ILE A 129 6.57 3.15 4.49
C ILE A 129 6.33 3.07 2.99
N ALA A 130 7.35 3.40 2.20
CA ALA A 130 7.35 3.31 0.75
C ALA A 130 7.98 2.00 0.29
N VAL A 131 7.30 1.30 -0.61
CA VAL A 131 7.66 -0.06 -1.01
C VAL A 131 8.05 -0.11 -2.49
N GLY A 132 9.29 -0.54 -2.75
CA GLY A 132 9.79 -0.87 -4.09
C GLY A 132 9.39 -2.28 -4.52
N GLY A 133 9.51 -2.56 -5.82
CA GLY A 133 9.15 -3.85 -6.42
C GLY A 133 10.37 -4.66 -6.81
N THR A 134 10.39 -5.96 -6.47
CA THR A 134 11.36 -6.94 -6.98
C THR A 134 10.66 -7.99 -7.85
N ASP A 135 11.45 -8.70 -8.65
CA ASP A 135 10.99 -9.92 -9.32
C ASP A 135 11.22 -11.18 -8.48
N PHE A 136 10.80 -12.32 -9.02
CA PHE A 136 10.90 -13.63 -8.37
C PHE A 136 12.34 -14.15 -8.20
N THR A 137 13.34 -13.40 -8.69
CA THR A 137 14.77 -13.67 -8.48
C THR A 137 15.43 -12.64 -7.57
N ASP A 138 14.64 -11.84 -6.85
CA ASP A 138 15.07 -10.73 -5.97
C ASP A 138 15.84 -9.61 -6.69
N PHE A 139 15.73 -9.55 -8.02
CA PHE A 139 16.21 -8.39 -8.78
C PHE A 139 15.20 -7.25 -8.66
N LEU A 140 15.71 -6.02 -8.59
CA LEU A 140 14.87 -4.83 -8.66
C LEU A 140 14.09 -4.81 -9.98
N ASP A 141 12.77 -4.70 -9.91
CA ASP A 141 11.92 -4.47 -11.08
C ASP A 141 12.42 -3.22 -11.83
N PRO A 142 12.76 -3.30 -13.12
CA PRO A 142 13.19 -2.14 -13.91
C PRO A 142 12.20 -0.96 -13.88
N HIS A 143 10.92 -1.23 -13.62
CA HIS A 143 9.87 -0.23 -13.47
C HIS A 143 9.75 0.33 -12.06
N SER A 144 10.27 -0.33 -11.02
CA SER A 144 10.23 0.20 -9.65
C SER A 144 10.95 1.55 -9.59
N SER A 145 10.21 2.59 -9.16
CA SER A 145 10.74 3.93 -8.98
C SER A 145 11.96 3.92 -8.06
N LEU A 146 12.92 4.80 -8.38
CA LEU A 146 14.17 4.93 -7.65
C LEU A 146 14.18 6.24 -6.85
N GLY A 147 14.79 6.18 -5.67
CA GLY A 147 15.11 7.37 -4.90
C GLY A 147 16.26 8.19 -5.48
N PRO A 148 16.71 9.23 -4.75
CA PRO A 148 16.08 9.74 -3.53
C PRO A 148 14.68 10.31 -3.80
N SER A 149 13.82 10.49 -2.81
CA SER A 149 12.55 11.19 -3.04
C SER A 149 12.78 12.61 -3.55
N VAL A 150 11.74 13.25 -4.08
CA VAL A 150 11.77 14.68 -4.48
C VAL A 150 12.16 15.63 -3.33
N ARG A 151 12.12 15.15 -2.08
CA ARG A 151 12.57 15.87 -0.87
C ARG A 151 13.99 15.48 -0.43
N ASN A 152 14.78 14.86 -1.33
CA ASN A 152 16.14 14.38 -1.10
C ASN A 152 16.28 13.41 0.09
N ARG A 153 15.31 12.48 0.23
CA ARG A 153 15.32 11.43 1.27
C ARG A 153 15.56 10.06 0.64
N LEU A 154 16.15 9.14 1.37
CA LEU A 154 16.22 7.75 0.93
C LEU A 154 14.80 7.18 0.80
N LYS A 155 14.44 6.70 -0.39
CA LYS A 155 13.21 5.97 -0.73
C LYS A 155 13.53 5.01 -1.90
N PRO A 156 12.83 3.87 -2.06
CA PRO A 156 11.88 3.30 -1.10
C PRO A 156 12.56 2.94 0.23
N ASP A 157 11.78 2.68 1.28
CA ASP A 157 12.35 2.25 2.56
C ASP A 157 12.73 0.76 2.52
N ILE A 158 11.88 -0.05 1.87
CA ILE A 158 12.09 -1.49 1.65
C ILE A 158 11.54 -1.89 0.28
N SER A 159 11.86 -3.09 -0.19
CA SER A 159 11.27 -3.67 -1.41
C SER A 159 10.64 -5.02 -1.12
N ALA A 160 9.67 -5.42 -1.95
CA ALA A 160 8.98 -6.71 -1.85
C ALA A 160 8.60 -7.22 -3.26
N PRO A 161 8.19 -8.50 -3.38
CA PRO A 161 7.79 -9.08 -4.66
C PRO A 161 6.67 -8.27 -5.34
N GLY A 162 6.97 -7.77 -6.54
CA GLY A 162 6.08 -6.92 -7.33
C GLY A 162 5.90 -7.39 -8.77
N VAL A 163 6.64 -8.39 -9.26
CA VAL A 163 6.54 -8.86 -10.65
C VAL A 163 5.94 -10.27 -10.71
N LEU A 164 5.03 -10.49 -11.66
CA LEU A 164 4.31 -11.76 -11.83
C LEU A 164 3.67 -12.23 -10.51
N ILE A 165 2.83 -11.38 -9.94
CA ILE A 165 2.08 -11.67 -8.73
C ILE A 165 0.67 -12.10 -9.10
N ARG A 166 0.26 -13.30 -8.71
CA ARG A 166 -1.09 -13.85 -8.99
C ARG A 166 -2.07 -13.42 -7.92
N SER A 167 -2.93 -12.46 -8.19
CA SER A 167 -3.93 -12.00 -7.22
C SER A 167 -5.36 -12.28 -7.68
N ALA A 168 -6.33 -12.13 -6.79
CA ALA A 168 -7.75 -12.18 -7.13
C ALA A 168 -8.08 -11.12 -8.21
N SER A 169 -8.95 -11.47 -9.15
CA SER A 169 -9.44 -10.54 -10.17
C SER A 169 -10.79 -9.96 -9.78
N SER A 170 -11.09 -8.76 -10.26
CA SER A 170 -12.44 -8.17 -10.19
C SER A 170 -13.37 -8.70 -11.27
N ASP A 171 -12.85 -9.45 -12.25
CA ASP A 171 -13.64 -9.97 -13.38
C ASP A 171 -14.78 -10.91 -12.93
N ASN A 172 -14.54 -11.74 -11.90
CA ASN A 172 -15.55 -12.53 -11.20
C ASN A 172 -15.00 -13.12 -9.88
N ASP A 173 -15.89 -13.68 -9.07
CA ASP A 173 -15.63 -14.16 -7.70
C ASP A 173 -14.60 -15.31 -7.57
N VAL A 174 -14.22 -15.98 -8.66
CA VAL A 174 -13.32 -17.14 -8.64
C VAL A 174 -12.05 -16.94 -9.47
N ASP A 175 -11.89 -15.77 -10.07
CA ASP A 175 -10.81 -15.54 -11.04
C ASP A 175 -9.55 -14.96 -10.40
N TYR A 176 -8.43 -15.25 -11.04
CA TYR A 176 -7.11 -14.78 -10.65
C TYR A 176 -6.39 -14.20 -11.86
N SER A 177 -5.73 -13.06 -11.66
CA SER A 177 -4.91 -12.43 -12.68
C SER A 177 -3.48 -12.26 -12.21
N TRP A 178 -2.54 -12.36 -13.16
CA TRP A 178 -1.15 -12.00 -12.91
C TRP A 178 -0.97 -10.52 -13.16
N LYS A 179 -0.50 -9.79 -12.15
CA LYS A 179 -0.21 -8.35 -12.23
C LYS A 179 1.25 -8.08 -11.84
N PHE A 180 1.69 -6.85 -12.13
CA PHE A 180 3.04 -6.40 -11.78
C PHE A 180 3.05 -4.92 -11.39
N GLY A 181 4.09 -4.53 -10.66
CA GLY A 181 4.39 -3.17 -10.22
C GLY A 181 4.52 -3.07 -8.71
N THR A 182 4.96 -1.90 -8.23
CA THR A 182 5.05 -1.60 -6.79
C THR A 182 3.68 -1.69 -6.10
N SER A 183 2.60 -1.60 -6.87
CA SER A 183 1.23 -1.81 -6.39
C SER A 183 0.97 -3.23 -5.89
N MET A 184 1.72 -4.21 -6.38
CA MET A 184 1.65 -5.58 -5.86
C MET A 184 2.65 -5.78 -4.72
N ALA A 185 3.73 -5.00 -4.67
CA ALA A 185 4.72 -5.07 -3.59
C ALA A 185 4.22 -4.46 -2.27
N ALA A 186 3.54 -3.31 -2.33
CA ALA A 186 2.99 -2.65 -1.14
C ALA A 186 2.10 -3.55 -0.26
N PRO A 187 1.11 -4.31 -0.81
CA PRO A 187 0.28 -5.19 -0.01
C PRO A 187 1.05 -6.37 0.61
N HIS A 188 2.15 -6.85 -0.01
CA HIS A 188 3.05 -7.82 0.64
C HIS A 188 3.61 -7.28 1.96
N VAL A 189 4.06 -6.02 1.96
CA VAL A 189 4.55 -5.35 3.16
C VAL A 189 3.42 -5.10 4.15
N SER A 190 2.23 -4.66 3.69
CA SER A 190 1.08 -4.47 4.59
C SER A 190 0.67 -5.76 5.30
N GLY A 191 0.70 -6.91 4.62
CA GLY A 191 0.46 -8.20 5.26
C GLY A 191 1.56 -8.60 6.25
N ALA A 192 2.83 -8.36 5.92
CA ALA A 192 3.93 -8.57 6.86
C ALA A 192 3.79 -7.71 8.13
N ILE A 193 3.34 -6.47 7.99
CA ILE A 193 3.03 -5.58 9.13
C ILE A 193 1.86 -6.14 9.93
N ALA A 194 0.77 -6.54 9.29
CA ALA A 194 -0.39 -7.12 9.99
C ALA A 194 0.00 -8.38 10.78
N LEU A 195 0.86 -9.22 10.21
CA LEU A 195 1.41 -10.39 10.92
C LEU A 195 2.26 -9.96 12.12
N TYR A 196 3.15 -8.99 11.93
CA TYR A 196 3.98 -8.45 13.02
C TYR A 196 3.13 -7.90 14.16
N LEU A 197 2.09 -7.12 13.84
CA LEU A 197 1.16 -6.54 14.82
C LEU A 197 0.34 -7.61 15.54
N SER A 198 0.00 -8.73 14.87
CA SER A 198 -0.70 -9.84 15.54
C SER A 198 0.11 -10.48 16.68
N ALA A 199 1.43 -10.34 16.67
CA ALA A 199 2.32 -10.78 17.74
C ALA A 199 2.78 -9.63 18.65
N ASN A 200 2.53 -8.38 18.27
CA ASN A 200 3.00 -7.17 18.92
C ASN A 200 1.91 -6.09 18.86
N GLU A 201 0.78 -6.32 19.53
CA GLU A 201 -0.47 -5.54 19.36
C GLU A 201 -0.30 -4.03 19.63
N ASP A 202 0.60 -3.65 20.55
CA ASP A 202 0.86 -2.26 20.92
C ASP A 202 2.08 -1.64 20.19
N ALA A 203 2.59 -2.30 19.14
CA ALA A 203 3.78 -1.81 18.47
C ALA A 203 3.53 -0.47 17.76
N THR A 204 4.39 0.51 18.01
CA THR A 204 4.32 1.81 17.36
C THR A 204 4.79 1.73 15.91
N TYR A 205 4.43 2.74 15.11
CA TYR A 205 4.97 2.91 13.76
C TYR A 205 6.50 2.76 13.72
N ASP A 206 7.23 3.38 14.64
CA ASP A 206 8.70 3.36 14.64
C ASP A 206 9.25 1.96 14.95
N GLN A 207 8.58 1.20 15.83
CA GLN A 207 8.92 -0.19 16.12
C GLN A 207 8.69 -1.08 14.90
N VAL A 208 7.55 -0.91 14.22
CA VAL A 208 7.25 -1.64 12.97
C VAL A 208 8.26 -1.28 11.87
N TYR A 209 8.50 0.01 11.65
CA TYR A 209 9.46 0.50 10.66
C TYR A 209 10.85 -0.08 10.91
N THR A 210 11.31 -0.05 12.17
CA THR A 210 12.60 -0.62 12.57
C THR A 210 12.64 -2.14 12.37
N ALA A 211 11.58 -2.85 12.76
CA ALA A 211 11.50 -4.29 12.60
C ALA A 211 11.58 -4.71 11.13
N LEU A 212 10.90 -3.99 10.24
CA LEU A 212 10.98 -4.25 8.80
C LEU A 212 12.36 -3.92 8.24
N THR A 213 12.83 -2.68 8.43
CA THR A 213 14.06 -2.18 7.77
C THR A 213 15.34 -2.83 8.27
N ASN A 214 15.40 -3.32 9.51
CA ASN A 214 16.60 -4.00 10.04
C ASN A 214 16.65 -5.50 9.72
N ASN A 215 15.55 -6.09 9.25
CA ASN A 215 15.45 -7.53 8.98
C ASN A 215 15.17 -7.83 7.50
N VAL A 216 15.34 -6.84 6.61
CA VAL A 216 15.30 -7.09 5.17
C VAL A 216 16.47 -7.98 4.76
N ASP A 217 16.22 -8.89 3.81
CA ASP A 217 17.31 -9.58 3.13
C ASP A 217 18.09 -8.58 2.27
N THR A 218 19.40 -8.49 2.52
CA THR A 218 20.33 -7.65 1.74
C THR A 218 21.32 -8.47 0.92
N ASP A 219 21.39 -9.78 1.15
CA ASP A 219 22.40 -10.65 0.56
C ASP A 219 22.03 -11.06 -0.87
N THR A 220 20.72 -11.11 -1.15
CA THR A 220 20.15 -11.48 -2.46
C THR A 220 19.85 -10.27 -3.35
N LEU A 221 19.79 -9.06 -2.78
CA LEU A 221 19.52 -7.84 -3.51
C LEU A 221 20.70 -7.50 -4.43
N THR A 222 20.48 -7.65 -5.74
CA THR A 222 21.44 -7.23 -6.76
C THR A 222 20.93 -5.94 -7.41
N PRO A 223 21.22 -4.74 -6.83
CA PRO A 223 20.78 -3.49 -7.43
C PRO A 223 21.46 -3.35 -8.80
N PRO A 224 20.71 -3.08 -9.88
CA PRO A 224 21.35 -2.74 -11.14
C PRO A 224 22.15 -1.46 -10.93
N ASN A 225 23.46 -1.49 -11.24
CA ASN A 225 24.29 -0.28 -11.33
C ASN A 225 23.77 0.60 -12.47
N LYS A 226 22.66 1.31 -12.24
CA LYS A 226 22.17 2.38 -13.11
C LYS A 226 22.95 3.62 -12.70
N THR A 227 24.05 3.85 -13.41
CA THR A 227 24.82 5.10 -13.37
C THR A 227 24.12 6.18 -14.17
#